data_AF-A0A7S4N3P7-F1
#
_entry.id   AF-A0A7S4N3P7-F1
#
_cell.length_a   1.000
_cell.length_b   1.000
_cell.length_c   1.000
_cell.angle_alpha   90.00
_cell.angle_beta   90.00
_cell.angle_gamma   90.00
#
_symmetry.space_group_name_H-M   'P 1'
#
loop_
_entity.id
_entity.type
_entity.pdbx_description
1 polymer ?
#
loop_
_entity_poly.entity_id
_entity_poly.type
_entity_poly.pdbx_seq_one_letter_code
_entity_poly.pdbx_strand_id
1 'polypeptide(L)'
;SRDEQTTPCVDCRPTLRSDPISLPLATERPASKMSSSKLALTSAELNAISTVYSVCCNDAVNRFTEGKRKKMHPLAMSGDRNRLEDCTVETYNGVRANCAEKMDSLQECMLTNRYEWAKCKDLRRDLEECAVRNKIGELKEM
;
A
#
# COMPACT_ATOMS: atom_id res chain seq x y z
N SER A 1 -32.07 44.57 -19.13
CA SER A 1 -32.21 43.23 -19.73
C SER A 1 -31.10 42.31 -19.27
N ARG A 2 -31.43 41.43 -18.31
CA ARG A 2 -31.08 40.00 -18.21
C ARG A 2 -31.06 39.61 -16.73
N ASP A 3 -32.24 39.17 -16.29
CA ASP A 3 -32.44 38.39 -15.08
C ASP A 3 -31.77 37.02 -15.24
N GLU A 4 -30.94 36.62 -14.29
CA GLU A 4 -30.32 35.31 -14.22
C GLU A 4 -31.17 34.43 -13.28
N GLN A 5 -31.93 33.52 -13.88
CA GLN A 5 -32.87 32.64 -13.20
C GLN A 5 -32.16 31.44 -12.59
N THR A 6 -32.20 31.36 -11.26
CA THR A 6 -31.88 30.17 -10.46
C THR A 6 -32.88 29.05 -10.75
N THR A 7 -32.42 27.93 -11.31
CA THR A 7 -33.23 26.71 -11.49
C THR A 7 -33.02 25.77 -10.30
N PRO A 8 -34.09 25.23 -9.67
CA PRO A 8 -33.95 24.23 -8.62
C PRO A 8 -33.75 22.82 -9.20
N CYS A 9 -32.83 22.06 -8.61
CA CYS A 9 -32.62 20.64 -8.90
C CYS A 9 -33.88 19.83 -8.50
N VAL A 10 -34.55 19.25 -9.49
CA VAL A 10 -35.68 18.33 -9.30
C VAL A 10 -35.15 16.92 -9.00
N ASP A 11 -35.61 16.38 -7.87
CA ASP A 11 -35.64 14.97 -7.45
C ASP A 11 -34.96 13.93 -8.36
N CYS A 12 -33.79 13.44 -7.93
CA CYS A 12 -33.24 12.15 -8.38
C CYS A 12 -33.71 11.04 -7.43
N ARG A 13 -34.97 10.60 -7.57
CA ARG A 13 -35.48 9.40 -6.90
C ARG A 13 -35.14 8.17 -7.74
N PRO A 14 -34.38 7.18 -7.26
CA PRO A 14 -34.14 5.95 -8.00
C PRO A 14 -35.42 5.10 -7.99
N THR A 15 -35.99 4.84 -9.16
CA THR A 15 -37.01 3.82 -9.35
C THR A 15 -36.34 2.44 -9.29
N LEU A 16 -36.63 1.67 -8.24
CA LEU A 16 -36.34 0.23 -8.21
C LEU A 16 -37.14 -0.47 -9.31
N ARG A 17 -36.45 -0.93 -10.36
CA ARG A 17 -36.96 -1.96 -11.26
C ARG A 17 -36.46 -3.31 -10.78
N SER A 18 -37.41 -4.16 -10.42
CA SER A 18 -37.22 -5.54 -10.00
C SER A 18 -37.26 -6.43 -11.23
N ASP A 19 -36.09 -6.74 -11.81
CA ASP A 19 -35.96 -7.81 -12.80
C ASP A 19 -35.11 -8.95 -12.18
N PRO A 20 -35.61 -10.20 -12.14
CA PRO A 20 -34.83 -11.33 -11.66
C PRO A 20 -33.83 -11.77 -12.74
N ILE A 21 -32.55 -11.42 -12.56
CA ILE A 21 -31.45 -11.96 -13.36
C ILE A 21 -31.11 -13.34 -12.81
N SER A 22 -31.48 -14.38 -13.57
CA SER A 22 -30.98 -15.74 -13.37
C SER A 22 -29.46 -15.78 -13.61
N LEU A 23 -28.68 -15.88 -12.53
CA LEU A 23 -27.23 -16.09 -12.59
C LEU A 23 -26.91 -17.55 -12.94
N PRO A 24 -26.02 -17.83 -13.90
CA PRO A 24 -25.54 -19.18 -14.14
C PRO A 24 -24.59 -19.65 -13.01
N LEU A 25 -24.72 -20.94 -12.74
CA LEU A 25 -24.08 -21.76 -11.72
C LEU A 25 -22.55 -21.53 -11.64
N ALA A 26 -22.08 -21.32 -10.41
CA ALA A 26 -20.66 -21.18 -10.07
C ALA A 26 -19.85 -22.37 -10.58
N THR A 27 -19.00 -22.13 -11.58
CA THR A 27 -17.88 -23.03 -11.89
C THR A 27 -16.81 -22.78 -10.84
N GLU A 28 -16.59 -23.76 -9.99
CA GLU A 28 -15.60 -23.71 -8.92
C GLU A 28 -14.21 -23.44 -9.50
N ARG A 29 -13.58 -22.33 -9.06
CA ARG A 29 -12.17 -22.10 -9.33
C ARG A 29 -11.37 -23.11 -8.51
N PRO A 30 -10.46 -23.90 -9.12
CA PRO A 30 -9.55 -24.71 -8.35
C PRO A 30 -8.74 -23.80 -7.44
N ALA A 31 -8.79 -24.10 -6.15
CA ALA A 31 -8.03 -23.43 -5.11
C ALA A 31 -6.54 -23.65 -5.39
N SER A 32 -5.95 -22.74 -6.17
CA SER A 32 -4.50 -22.63 -6.27
C SER A 32 -4.00 -22.29 -4.88
N LYS A 33 -3.31 -23.26 -4.29
CA LYS A 33 -2.64 -23.19 -3.00
C LYS A 33 -1.49 -22.18 -3.09
N MET A 34 -1.82 -20.89 -3.17
CA MET A 34 -0.87 -19.80 -2.99
C MET A 34 -0.53 -19.70 -1.50
N SER A 35 0.32 -20.62 -1.05
CA SER A 35 1.07 -20.46 0.19
C SER A 35 2.17 -19.41 -0.04
N SER A 36 1.78 -18.16 -0.32
CA SER A 36 2.64 -17.03 0.01
C SER A 36 2.38 -16.78 1.48
N SER A 37 3.40 -16.96 2.31
CA SER A 37 3.44 -16.50 3.70
C SER A 37 3.36 -14.97 3.67
N LYS A 38 2.17 -14.45 3.35
CA LYS A 38 1.88 -13.02 3.26
C LYS A 38 2.13 -12.43 4.63
N LEU A 39 3.08 -11.52 4.70
CA LEU A 39 3.29 -10.69 5.86
C LEU A 39 2.02 -9.86 6.10
N ALA A 40 1.27 -10.23 7.12
CA ALA A 40 0.08 -9.52 7.55
C ALA A 40 0.50 -8.45 8.56
N LEU A 41 0.78 -7.24 8.06
CA LEU A 41 1.11 -6.10 8.90
C LEU A 41 -0.17 -5.43 9.41
N THR A 42 -0.11 -4.93 10.64
CA THR A 42 -1.14 -4.02 11.15
C THR A 42 -1.10 -2.70 10.39
N SER A 43 -2.20 -1.94 10.42
CA SER A 43 -2.24 -0.61 9.78
C SER A 43 -1.20 0.35 10.35
N ALA A 44 -0.90 0.26 11.66
CA ALA A 44 0.14 1.06 12.31
C ALA A 44 1.54 0.69 11.80
N GLU A 45 1.87 -0.59 11.71
CA GLU A 45 3.16 -1.07 11.20
C GLU A 45 3.36 -0.69 9.74
N LEU A 46 2.32 -0.90 8.91
CA LEU A 46 2.36 -0.55 7.49
C LEU A 46 2.57 0.96 7.28
N ASN A 47 1.89 1.79 8.08
CA ASN A 47 2.04 3.23 8.01
C ASN A 47 3.43 3.70 8.45
N ALA A 48 3.97 3.13 9.54
CA ALA A 48 5.31 3.45 10.02
C ALA A 48 6.38 3.11 8.98
N ILE A 49 6.27 1.94 8.34
CA ILE A 49 7.28 1.46 7.38
C ILE A 49 7.09 1.98 5.96
N SER A 50 5.95 2.60 5.63
CA SER A 50 5.65 3.13 4.29
C SER A 50 6.74 4.06 3.73
N THR A 51 7.40 4.80 4.61
CA THR A 51 8.53 5.68 4.28
C THR A 51 9.78 4.91 3.90
N VAL A 52 10.21 4.03 4.79
CA VAL A 52 11.37 3.16 4.61
C VAL A 52 11.22 2.30 3.37
N TYR A 53 10.00 1.81 3.12
CA TYR A 53 9.65 1.05 1.93
C TYR A 53 9.97 1.79 0.63
N SER A 54 9.66 3.08 0.56
CA SER A 54 9.92 3.90 -0.64
C SER A 54 11.42 4.05 -0.93
N VAL A 55 12.25 3.98 0.11
CA VAL A 55 13.71 4.07 0.00
C VAL A 55 14.33 2.69 -0.28
N CYS A 56 13.89 1.67 0.46
CA CYS A 56 14.50 0.33 0.44
C CYS A 56 13.99 -0.58 -0.66
N CYS A 57 12.82 -0.28 -1.27
CA CYS A 57 12.21 -1.07 -2.35
C CYS A 57 11.99 -0.26 -3.63
N ASN A 58 12.77 0.80 -3.84
CA ASN A 58 12.55 1.76 -4.92
C ASN A 58 12.52 1.09 -6.31
N ASP A 59 13.42 0.14 -6.58
CA ASP A 59 13.50 -0.51 -7.90
C ASP A 59 12.31 -1.44 -8.13
N ALA A 60 11.95 -2.24 -7.13
CA ALA A 60 10.77 -3.09 -7.19
C ALA A 60 9.47 -2.26 -7.37
N VAL A 61 9.34 -1.15 -6.64
CA VAL A 61 8.20 -0.22 -6.77
C VAL A 61 8.15 0.37 -8.16
N ASN A 62 9.28 0.83 -8.70
CA ASN A 62 9.34 1.45 -10.02
C ASN A 62 8.98 0.46 -11.13
N ARG A 63 9.50 -0.77 -11.09
CA ARG A 63 9.15 -1.81 -12.07
C ARG A 63 7.67 -2.13 -12.05
N PHE A 64 7.11 -2.35 -10.86
CA PHE A 64 5.70 -2.65 -10.71
C PHE A 64 4.81 -1.48 -11.13
N THR A 65 5.19 -0.24 -10.81
CA THR A 65 4.45 0.98 -11.20
C THR A 65 4.53 1.21 -12.71
N GLU A 66 5.69 0.98 -13.33
CA GLU A 66 5.87 1.06 -14.77
C GLU A 66 5.05 0.00 -15.53
N GLY A 67 4.99 -1.23 -15.02
CA GLY A 67 4.13 -2.27 -15.59
C GLY A 67 2.64 -1.87 -15.56
N LYS A 68 2.19 -1.28 -14.45
CA LYS A 68 0.83 -0.71 -14.34
C LYS A 68 0.61 0.43 -15.33
N ARG A 69 1.58 1.36 -15.44
CA ARG A 69 1.52 2.49 -16.38
C ARG A 69 1.42 2.02 -17.83
N LYS A 70 2.12 0.95 -18.17
CA LYS A 70 2.08 0.28 -19.49
C LYS A 70 0.84 -0.61 -19.69
N LYS A 71 -0.07 -0.68 -18.71
CA LYS A 71 -1.27 -1.52 -18.73
C LYS A 71 -0.95 -3.00 -19.00
N MET A 72 0.19 -3.48 -18.48
CA MET A 72 0.55 -4.88 -18.60
C MET A 72 -0.48 -5.75 -17.87
N HIS A 73 -0.73 -6.94 -18.42
CA HIS A 73 -1.68 -7.87 -17.84
C HIS A 73 -1.21 -8.31 -16.43
N PRO A 74 -2.09 -8.36 -15.41
CA PRO A 74 -1.69 -8.68 -14.03
C PRO A 74 -0.93 -10.00 -13.86
N LEU A 75 -1.25 -11.00 -14.69
CA LEU A 75 -0.53 -12.29 -14.67
C LEU A 75 0.90 -12.18 -15.21
N ALA A 76 1.13 -11.30 -16.19
CA ALA A 76 2.46 -11.04 -16.75
C ALA A 76 3.35 -10.24 -15.78
N MET A 77 2.76 -9.55 -14.80
CA MET A 77 3.46 -8.80 -13.75
C MET A 77 3.65 -9.60 -12.46
N SER A 78 3.40 -10.92 -12.47
CA SER A 78 3.52 -11.75 -11.27
C SER A 78 4.94 -11.73 -10.68
N GLY A 79 5.98 -11.69 -11.53
CA GLY A 79 7.36 -11.55 -11.09
C GLY A 79 7.63 -10.23 -10.36
N ASP A 80 7.23 -9.10 -10.95
CA ASP A 80 7.40 -7.77 -10.33
C ASP A 80 6.60 -7.64 -9.03
N ARG A 81 5.39 -8.22 -8.98
CA ARG A 81 4.59 -8.26 -7.75
C ARG A 81 5.30 -9.07 -6.65
N ASN A 82 5.79 -10.26 -6.97
CA ASN A 82 6.47 -11.11 -5.99
C ASN A 82 7.74 -10.43 -5.48
N ARG A 83 8.55 -9.84 -6.36
CA ARG A 83 9.74 -9.06 -5.96
C ARG A 83 9.39 -7.92 -5.01
N LEU A 84 8.27 -7.23 -5.27
CA LEU A 84 7.79 -6.15 -4.41
C LEU A 84 7.35 -6.66 -3.03
N GLU A 85 6.64 -7.79 -3.01
CA GLU A 85 6.23 -8.46 -1.77
C GLU A 85 7.46 -8.91 -0.97
N ASP A 86 8.42 -9.58 -1.61
CA ASP A 86 9.66 -10.05 -0.99
C ASP A 86 10.47 -8.89 -0.41
N CYS A 87 10.64 -7.79 -1.16
CA CYS A 87 11.33 -6.61 -0.65
C CYS A 87 10.61 -5.99 0.55
N THR A 88 9.27 -6.00 0.56
CA THR A 88 8.48 -5.51 1.71
C THR A 88 8.77 -6.35 2.94
N VAL A 89 8.80 -7.67 2.78
CA VAL A 89 9.08 -8.62 3.86
C VAL A 89 10.48 -8.44 4.42
N GLU A 90 11.47 -8.37 3.54
CA GLU A 90 12.86 -8.15 3.93
C GLU A 90 13.06 -6.81 4.63
N THR A 91 12.39 -5.77 4.12
CA THR A 91 12.48 -4.43 4.71
C THR A 91 11.90 -4.43 6.12
N TYR A 92 10.71 -5.01 6.30
CA TYR A 92 10.09 -5.13 7.63
C TYR A 92 10.94 -5.93 8.60
N ASN A 93 11.41 -7.10 8.20
CA ASN A 93 12.25 -7.95 9.05
C ASN A 93 13.58 -7.27 9.38
N GLY A 94 14.20 -6.59 8.40
CA GLY A 94 15.43 -5.83 8.60
C GLY A 94 15.23 -4.66 9.57
N VAL A 95 14.13 -3.92 9.45
CA VAL A 95 13.80 -2.80 10.32
C VAL A 95 13.52 -3.30 11.73
N ARG A 96 12.74 -4.37 11.89
CA ARG A 96 12.50 -5.00 13.19
C ARG A 96 13.77 -5.54 13.85
N ALA A 97 14.73 -6.02 13.07
CA ALA A 97 15.98 -6.54 13.60
C ALA A 97 16.97 -5.45 14.02
N ASN A 98 17.09 -4.36 13.25
CA ASN A 98 18.17 -3.37 13.42
C ASN A 98 17.69 -1.99 13.91
N CYS A 99 16.41 -1.67 13.73
CA CYS A 99 15.84 -0.35 13.93
C CYS A 99 14.53 -0.38 14.74
N ALA A 100 14.35 -1.41 15.58
CA ALA A 100 13.10 -1.65 16.32
C ALA A 100 12.68 -0.43 17.15
N GLU A 101 13.61 0.14 17.94
CA GLU A 101 13.32 1.28 18.82
C GLU A 101 12.82 2.51 18.05
N LYS A 102 13.40 2.77 16.87
CA LYS A 102 12.99 3.88 16.01
C LYS A 102 11.62 3.62 15.39
N MET A 103 11.34 2.37 15.02
CA MET A 103 10.03 1.97 14.50
C MET A 103 8.94 2.11 15.57
N ASP A 104 9.20 1.64 16.79
CA ASP A 104 8.24 1.71 17.89
C ASP A 104 7.98 3.17 18.32
N SER A 105 9.03 3.99 18.40
CA SER A 105 8.90 5.44 18.68
C SER A 105 8.04 6.14 17.63
N LEU A 106 8.22 5.80 16.34
CA LEU A 106 7.43 6.35 15.26
C LEU A 106 5.97 5.91 15.35
N GLN A 107 5.72 4.62 15.64
CA GLN A 107 4.36 4.11 15.82
C GLN A 107 3.64 4.81 16.96
N GLU A 108 4.31 4.99 18.11
CA GLU A 108 3.75 5.72 19.25
C GLU A 108 3.42 7.17 18.90
N CYS A 109 4.30 7.85 18.17
CA CYS A 109 4.04 9.20 17.70
C CYS A 109 2.82 9.27 16.78
N MET A 110 2.69 8.32 15.84
CA MET A 110 1.55 8.25 14.92
C MET A 110 0.22 7.92 15.62
N LEU A 111 0.27 7.09 16.67
CA LEU A 111 -0.91 6.77 17.48
C LEU A 111 -1.39 7.98 18.28
N THR A 112 -0.45 8.75 18.83
CA THR A 112 -0.72 9.96 19.62
C THR A 112 -1.17 11.14 18.74
N ASN A 113 -0.56 11.31 17.56
CA ASN A 113 -0.81 12.43 16.64
C ASN A 113 -1.57 11.95 15.40
N ARG A 114 -2.80 11.46 15.58
CA ARG A 114 -3.61 10.93 14.47
C ARG A 114 -3.78 11.99 13.38
N TYR A 115 -3.50 11.60 12.13
CA TYR A 115 -3.55 12.44 10.94
C TYR A 115 -2.53 13.58 10.86
N GLU A 116 -1.70 13.78 11.88
CA GLU A 116 -0.70 14.85 11.95
C GLU A 116 0.72 14.33 11.71
N TRP A 117 0.92 13.75 10.53
CA TRP A 117 2.18 13.11 10.12
C TRP A 117 3.41 14.03 10.17
N ALA A 118 3.20 15.34 10.06
CA ALA A 118 4.25 16.34 10.11
C ALA A 118 4.95 16.40 11.49
N LYS A 119 4.22 16.12 12.57
CA LYS A 119 4.78 16.11 13.94
C LYS A 119 5.75 14.96 14.17
N CYS A 120 5.59 13.86 13.43
CA CYS A 120 6.46 12.69 13.52
C CYS A 120 7.57 12.68 12.46
N LYS A 121 7.82 13.81 11.77
CA LYS A 121 8.78 13.89 10.66
C LYS A 121 10.21 13.50 11.07
N ASP A 122 10.67 13.97 12.22
CA ASP A 122 12.04 13.68 12.67
C ASP A 122 12.21 12.18 12.99
N LEU A 123 11.23 11.55 13.63
CA LEU A 123 11.22 10.10 13.88
C LEU A 123 11.18 9.28 12.58
N ARG A 124 10.49 9.78 11.53
CA ARG A 124 10.52 9.16 10.20
C ARG A 124 11.91 9.23 9.61
N ARG A 125 12.56 10.39 9.64
CA ARG A 125 13.94 10.56 9.13
C ARG A 125 14.90 9.65 9.88
N ASP A 126 14.82 9.58 11.20
CA ASP A 126 15.65 8.71 12.03
C ASP A 126 15.52 7.23 11.63
N LEU A 127 14.30 6.79 11.35
CA LEU A 127 14.03 5.42 10.90
C LEU A 127 14.58 5.16 9.49
N GLU A 128 14.40 6.10 8.56
CA GLU A 128 14.96 6.06 7.21
C GLU A 128 16.49 5.99 7.24
N GLU A 129 17.15 6.85 8.02
CA GLU A 129 18.60 6.86 8.19
C GLU A 129 19.11 5.55 8.78
N CYS A 130 18.40 4.99 9.76
CA CYS A 130 18.73 3.68 10.32
C CYS A 130 18.66 2.58 9.25
N ALA A 131 17.61 2.60 8.43
CA ALA A 131 17.43 1.60 7.38
C ALA A 131 18.50 1.69 6.28
N VAL A 132 18.87 2.91 5.87
CA VAL A 132 19.94 3.14 4.89
C VAL A 132 21.29 2.70 5.45
N ARG A 133 21.60 3.04 6.70
CA ARG A 133 22.86 2.69 7.35
C ARG A 133 23.06 1.18 7.48
N ASN A 134 21.97 0.45 7.74
CA ASN A 134 21.98 -1.01 7.84
C ASN A 134 21.78 -1.70 6.48
N LYS A 135 21.76 -0.95 5.37
CA LYS A 135 21.54 -1.47 4.01
C LYS A 135 20.32 -2.39 3.95
N ILE A 136 19.15 -1.93 4.39
CA ILE A 136 17.93 -2.77 4.42
C ILE A 136 17.28 -2.83 3.03
N GLY A 137 16.64 -3.96 2.70
CA GLY A 137 15.94 -4.18 1.43
C GLY A 137 16.90 -4.29 0.24
N GLU A 138 16.55 -3.64 -0.87
CA GLU A 138 17.36 -3.61 -2.11
C GLU A 138 18.68 -2.86 -1.93
N LEU A 139 18.87 -2.11 -0.84
CA LEU A 139 20.13 -1.42 -0.53
C LEU A 139 21.29 -2.37 -0.20
N LYS A 140 21.02 -3.66 0.05
CA LYS A 140 22.08 -4.68 0.21
C LYS A 140 22.86 -4.92 -1.07
N GLU A 141 22.21 -4.73 -2.22
CA GLU A 141 22.78 -4.97 -3.53
C GLU A 141 23.54 -3.74 -4.08
N MET A 142 23.60 -2.64 -3.32
CA MET A 142 24.37 -1.42 -3.59
C MET A 142 25.68 -1.36 -2.78
#